data_AF-A0A7X9D5M3-F1
#
_entry.id   AF-A0A7X9D5M3-F1
#
_cell.length_a   1.000
_cell.length_b   1.000
_cell.length_c   1.000
_cell.angle_alpha   90.00
_cell.angle_beta   90.00
_cell.angle_gamma   90.00
#
_symmetry.space_group_name_H-M   'P 1'
#
loop_
_entity.id
_entity.type
_entity.pdbx_description
1 polymer ?
#
loop_
_entity_poly.entity_id
_entity_poly.type
_entity_poly.pdbx_seq_one_letter_code
_entity_poly.pdbx_strand_id
1 'polypeptide(L)' 'RGELIGLAFDGNKESLAGDTYFDPVMNKCICVDIRYVLWILDKYAGMQYLVAEMLGE' A
#
# COMPACT_ATOMS: atom_id res chain seq x y z
N ARG A 1 0.60 -16.86 -1.03
CA ARG A 1 1.80 -16.76 -1.91
C ARG A 1 2.79 -15.68 -1.46
N GLY A 2 2.47 -14.82 -0.47
CA GLY A 2 3.44 -13.85 0.05
C GLY A 2 3.79 -12.74 -0.94
N GLU A 3 2.94 -12.53 -1.95
CA GLU A 3 3.12 -11.53 -3.00
C GLU A 3 2.74 -10.13 -2.47
N LEU A 4 3.40 -9.10 -3.01
CA LEU A 4 3.13 -7.72 -2.65
C LEU A 4 1.79 -7.26 -3.24
N ILE A 5 0.83 -6.92 -2.38
CA ILE A 5 -0.52 -6.46 -2.80
C ILE A 5 -0.80 -4.99 -2.47
N GLY A 6 0.04 -4.37 -1.64
CA GLY A 6 -0.11 -2.99 -1.22
C GLY A 6 1.00 -2.57 -0.28
N LEU A 7 1.07 -1.26 -0.01
CA LEU A 7 2.07 -0.66 0.89
C LEU A 7 1.34 0.01 2.05
N ALA A 8 1.62 -0.43 3.28
CA ALA A 8 1.12 0.22 4.49
C ALA A 8 1.75 1.61 4.62
N PHE A 9 0.93 2.61 4.97
CA PHE A 9 1.43 3.98 5.17
C PHE A 9 0.80 4.70 6.36
N ASP A 10 -0.40 4.31 6.81
CA ASP A 10 -1.05 4.96 7.94
C ASP A 10 -2.04 4.01 8.64
N GLY A 11 -2.67 4.48 9.72
CA GLY A 11 -3.82 3.87 10.37
C GLY A 11 -5.03 4.78 10.35
N ASN A 12 -6.23 4.22 10.53
CA ASN A 12 -7.41 5.06 10.77
C ASN A 12 -7.32 5.79 12.12
N LYS A 13 -8.20 6.78 12.34
CA LYS A 13 -8.24 7.59 13.56
C LYS A 13 -8.25 6.74 14.83
N GLU A 14 -9.02 5.66 14.83
CA GLU A 14 -9.13 4.75 15.98
C GLU A 14 -7.81 4.03 16.29
N SER A 15 -6.94 3.90 15.29
CA SER A 15 -5.61 3.32 15.45
C SER A 15 -4.60 4.24 16.14
N LEU A 16 -4.91 5.53 16.32
CA LEU A 16 -4.03 6.47 17.04
C LEU A 16 -3.76 6.04 18.50
N ALA A 17 -4.71 5.35 19.13
CA ALA A 17 -4.55 4.81 20.48
C ALA A 17 -4.08 3.34 20.48
N GLY A 18 -3.80 2.76 19.30
CA GLY A 18 -3.52 1.34 19.10
C GLY A 18 -2.31 0.83 19.88
N ASP A 19 -1.30 1.67 20.08
CA ASP A 19 -0.09 1.33 20.85
C ASP A 19 -0.36 1.16 22.35
N THR A 20 -1.46 1.74 22.86
CA THR A 20 -1.89 1.59 24.26
C THR A 20 -3.00 0.55 24.41
N TYR A 21 -3.96 0.53 23.49
CA TYR A 21 -5.07 -0.43 23.47
C TYR A 21 -5.47 -0.76 22.03
N PHE A 22 -5.41 -2.04 21.69
CA PHE A 22 -5.76 -2.53 20.36
C PHE A 22 -7.17 -3.12 20.35
N ASP A 23 -8.06 -2.52 19.55
CA ASP A 23 -9.38 -3.04 19.25
C ASP A 23 -9.37 -3.72 17.86
N PRO A 24 -9.62 -5.04 17.77
CA PRO A 24 -9.54 -5.76 16.50
C PRO A 24 -10.63 -5.34 15.48
N VAL A 25 -11.74 -4.77 15.95
CA VAL A 25 -12.82 -4.30 15.10
C VAL A 25 -12.49 -2.91 14.57
N MET A 26 -12.02 -2.02 15.42
CA MET A 26 -11.84 -0.61 15.10
C MET A 26 -10.47 -0.27 14.50
N ASN A 27 -9.38 -0.90 14.94
CA ASN A 27 -8.05 -0.61 14.41
C ASN A 27 -7.90 -1.18 12.99
N LYS A 28 -7.57 -0.32 12.02
CA LYS A 28 -7.34 -0.68 10.62
C LYS A 28 -6.06 -0.02 10.11
N CYS A 29 -5.25 -0.81 9.42
CA CYS A 29 -4.12 -0.30 8.65
C CYS A 29 -4.62 0.22 7.30
N ILE A 30 -4.20 1.42 6.94
CA ILE A 30 -4.41 2.03 5.65
C ILE A 30 -3.22 1.68 4.76
N CYS A 31 -3.52 1.04 3.65
CA CYS A 31 -2.55 0.65 2.63
C CYS A 31 -2.91 1.28 1.29
N VAL A 32 -1.92 1.66 0.51
CA VAL A 32 -2.11 1.94 -0.92
C VAL A 32 -2.14 0.62 -1.68
N ASP A 33 -3.07 0.50 -2.62
CA ASP A 33 -3.17 -0.66 -3.51
C ASP A 33 -1.99 -0.66 -4.50
N ILE A 34 -1.31 -1.81 -4.66
CA ILE A 34 -0.14 -1.89 -5.53
C ILE A 34 -0.49 -1.55 -6.99
N ARG A 35 -1.72 -1.82 -7.44
CA ARG A 35 -2.19 -1.47 -8.79
C ARG A 35 -2.25 0.04 -9.00
N TYR A 36 -2.56 0.79 -7.95
CA TYR A 36 -2.58 2.25 -8.03
C TYR A 36 -1.16 2.82 -8.14
N VAL A 37 -0.20 2.24 -7.39
CA VAL A 37 1.22 2.60 -7.52
C VAL A 37 1.72 2.34 -8.94
N LEU A 38 1.47 1.15 -9.48
CA LEU A 38 1.86 0.80 -10.86
C LEU A 38 1.16 1.70 -11.89
N TRP A 39 -0.11 2.04 -11.68
CA TRP A 39 -0.85 2.95 -12.55
C TRP A 39 -0.26 4.36 -12.55
N ILE A 40 0.16 4.89 -11.40
CA ILE A 40 0.86 6.18 -11.32
C ILE A 40 2.19 6.12 -12.09
N LEU A 41 2.98 5.05 -11.91
CA LEU A 41 4.25 4.90 -12.60
C LEU A 41 4.06 4.82 -14.13
N ASP A 42 3.13 4.01 -14.61
CA ASP A 42 2.88 3.83 -16.05
C ASP A 42 2.16 5.03 -16.67
N LYS A 43 0.95 5.37 -16.19
CA LYS A 43 0.05 6.30 -16.86
C LYS A 43 0.30 7.77 -16.53
N TYR A 44 0.70 8.06 -15.31
CA TYR A 44 0.90 9.44 -14.87
C TYR A 44 2.35 9.90 -15.07
N ALA A 45 3.31 9.11 -14.60
CA ALA A 45 4.73 9.47 -14.60
C ALA A 45 5.49 9.03 -15.87
N GLY A 46 4.93 8.11 -16.67
CA GLY A 46 5.59 7.61 -17.88
C GLY A 46 6.89 6.86 -17.61
N MET A 47 6.93 6.08 -16.51
CA MET A 47 8.11 5.38 -16.01
C MET A 47 8.06 3.88 -16.33
N GLN A 48 7.98 3.52 -17.62
CA GLN A 48 7.82 2.11 -18.03
C GLN A 48 9.00 1.22 -17.62
N TYR A 49 10.21 1.78 -17.53
CA TYR A 49 11.40 1.04 -17.11
C TYR A 49 11.29 0.54 -15.67
N LEU A 50 10.67 1.31 -14.76
CA LEU A 50 10.43 0.89 -13.37
C LEU A 50 9.38 -0.21 -13.30
N VAL A 51 8.34 -0.13 -14.14
CA VAL A 51 7.30 -1.16 -14.19
C VAL A 51 7.88 -2.48 -14.70
N ALA A 52 8.73 -2.43 -15.73
CA ALA A 52 9.44 -3.60 -16.26
C ALA A 52 10.36 -4.23 -15.20
N GLU A 53 11.14 -3.41 -14.47
CA GLU A 53 12.00 -3.88 -13.37
C GLU A 53 11.20 -4.59 -12.27
N MET A 54 10.05 -4.05 -11.88
CA MET A 54 9.23 -4.61 -10.80
C MET A 54 8.49 -5.90 -11.22
N LEU A 55 8.10 -6.03 -12.49
CA LEU A 55 7.35 -7.18 -12.99
C LEU A 55 8.26 -8.25 -13.60
N GLY A 56 9.54 -7.95 -13.82
CA GLY A 56 10.52 -8.87 -14.39
C GLY A 56 10.36 -9.10 -15.90
N GLU A 57 9.96 -8.07 -16.64
CA GLU A 57 9.86 -8.08 -18.12
C GLU A 57 11.11 -7.52 -18.82
#